data_AF-A0A522QA18-F1
#
_entry.id   AF-A0A522QA18-F1
#
_cell.length_a   1.000
_cell.length_b   1.000
_cell.length_c   1.000
_cell.angle_alpha   90.00
_cell.angle_beta   90.00
_cell.angle_gamma   90.00
#
_symmetry.space_group_name_H-M   'P 1'
#
loop_
_entity.id
_entity.type
_entity.pdbx_description
1 polymer ?
#
loop_
_entity_poly.entity_id
_entity_poly.type
_entity_poly.pdbx_seq_one_letter_code
_entity_poly.pdbx_strand_id
1 'polypeptide(L)'
;MKKRDDIQRICASLRDVVNPLFEGEAKVYYGPEIAKSKEPEVLRLRRQRAHFYWVAVPLGSFSFWELHAGAVVNPDTLRVRLGIHCLASARPACEAFESLKTLCRAQGLEAYYSEAAGESQYVSSEYLAEGPEAVRSIAAGLYKLYDLATKSLFVA
;
A
#
# COMPACT_ATOMS: atom_id res chain seq x y z
N MET A 1 -21.10 12.76 6.36
CA MET A 1 -21.39 11.41 5.79
C MET A 1 -20.80 11.21 4.40
N LYS A 2 -20.89 12.14 3.44
CA LYS A 2 -20.36 11.97 2.06
C LYS A 2 -18.89 11.53 1.92
N LYS A 3 -17.97 12.08 2.73
CA LYS A 3 -16.51 11.76 2.61
C LYS A 3 -16.17 10.28 2.78
N ARG A 4 -16.83 9.57 3.71
CA ARG A 4 -16.53 8.15 3.97
C ARG A 4 -16.95 7.28 2.78
N ASP A 5 -18.10 7.59 2.20
CA ASP A 5 -18.64 6.88 1.04
C ASP A 5 -17.77 7.13 -0.20
N ASP A 6 -17.25 8.37 -0.36
CA ASP A 6 -16.32 8.71 -1.43
C ASP A 6 -14.99 7.95 -1.32
N ILE A 7 -14.41 7.85 -0.12
CA ILE A 7 -13.17 7.08 0.08
C ILE A 7 -13.40 5.60 -0.25
N GLN A 8 -14.50 5.02 0.23
CA GLN A 8 -14.82 3.62 -0.05
C GLN A 8 -15.05 3.37 -1.54
N ARG A 9 -15.64 4.33 -2.26
CA ARG A 9 -15.81 4.27 -3.71
C ARG A 9 -14.48 4.33 -4.47
N ILE A 10 -13.55 5.19 -4.04
CA ILE A 10 -12.20 5.26 -4.63
C ILE A 10 -11.46 3.94 -4.40
N CYS A 11 -11.47 3.45 -3.16
CA CYS A 11 -10.90 2.15 -2.79
C CYS A 11 -11.48 1.00 -3.64
N ALA A 12 -12.80 0.95 -3.81
CA ALA A 12 -13.44 -0.08 -4.62
C ALA A 12 -13.04 0.02 -6.10
N SER A 13 -13.01 1.25 -6.64
CA SER A 13 -12.60 1.49 -8.03
C SER A 13 -11.14 1.08 -8.27
N LEU A 14 -10.24 1.37 -7.33
CA LEU A 14 -8.85 0.91 -7.39
C LEU A 14 -8.77 -0.60 -7.34
N ARG A 15 -9.47 -1.24 -6.39
CA ARG A 15 -9.49 -2.71 -6.26
C ARG A 15 -9.93 -3.38 -7.57
N ASP A 16 -10.99 -2.88 -8.19
CA ASP A 16 -11.57 -3.49 -9.39
C ASP A 16 -10.61 -3.40 -10.60
N VAL A 17 -9.74 -2.38 -10.64
CA VAL A 17 -8.71 -2.23 -11.69
C VAL A 17 -7.39 -2.93 -11.33
N VAL A 18 -7.02 -2.95 -10.04
CA VAL A 18 -5.79 -3.59 -9.55
C VAL A 18 -5.91 -5.11 -9.63
N ASN A 19 -7.02 -5.71 -9.21
CA ASN A 19 -7.16 -7.17 -9.14
C ASN A 19 -6.79 -7.89 -10.46
N PRO A 20 -7.29 -7.46 -11.64
CA PRO A 20 -6.90 -8.08 -12.91
C PRO A 20 -5.41 -7.95 -13.25
N LEU A 21 -4.73 -6.89 -12.80
CA LEU A 21 -3.29 -6.69 -13.07
C LEU A 21 -2.41 -7.69 -12.30
N PHE A 22 -2.90 -8.23 -11.19
CA PHE A 22 -2.15 -9.13 -10.30
C PHE A 22 -2.67 -10.57 -10.35
N GLU A 23 -3.62 -10.86 -11.25
CA GLU A 23 -4.21 -12.19 -11.38
C GLU A 23 -3.15 -13.23 -11.73
N GLY A 24 -3.01 -14.26 -10.87
CA GLY A 24 -1.99 -15.30 -11.03
C GLY A 24 -0.59 -14.91 -10.53
N GLU A 25 -0.35 -13.64 -10.19
CA GLU A 25 0.96 -13.17 -9.70
C GLU A 25 1.01 -13.06 -8.18
N ALA A 26 0.03 -12.37 -7.59
CA ALA A 26 0.00 -12.13 -6.15
C ALA A 26 -1.42 -11.93 -5.64
N LYS A 27 -1.63 -12.22 -4.36
CA LYS A 27 -2.89 -11.92 -3.69
C LYS A 27 -2.95 -10.43 -3.35
N VAL A 28 -3.97 -9.74 -3.86
CA VAL A 28 -4.27 -8.35 -3.50
C VAL A 28 -5.06 -8.29 -2.18
N TYR A 29 -4.67 -7.39 -1.29
CA TYR A 29 -5.31 -7.12 -0.01
C TYR A 29 -6.06 -5.79 -0.07
N TYR A 30 -7.31 -5.82 0.39
CA TYR A 30 -8.19 -4.66 0.36
C TYR A 30 -8.57 -4.20 1.76
N GLY A 31 -8.08 -3.01 2.13
CA GLY A 31 -8.21 -2.46 3.47
C GLY A 31 -9.65 -2.45 3.99
N PRO A 32 -10.65 -1.94 3.25
CA PRO A 32 -12.03 -1.90 3.74
C PRO A 32 -12.67 -3.26 4.02
N GLU A 33 -12.23 -4.34 3.36
CA GLU A 33 -12.68 -5.71 3.66
C GLU A 33 -12.01 -6.25 4.93
N ILE A 34 -10.68 -6.09 5.03
CA ILE A 34 -9.87 -6.44 6.20
C ILE A 34 -10.29 -5.61 7.43
N ALA A 35 -10.87 -4.44 7.16
CA ALA A 35 -11.76 -3.59 7.94
C ALA A 35 -12.51 -4.25 9.09
N LYS A 36 -13.00 -5.47 8.87
CA LYS A 36 -13.90 -6.20 9.75
C LYS A 36 -13.28 -7.47 10.35
N SER A 37 -12.04 -7.80 10.00
CA SER A 37 -11.36 -8.99 10.49
C SER A 37 -11.03 -8.90 11.98
N LYS A 38 -10.76 -10.05 12.59
CA LYS A 38 -10.33 -10.18 14.00
C LYS A 38 -8.84 -10.52 14.11
N GLU A 39 -8.07 -10.33 13.05
CA GLU A 39 -6.62 -10.52 13.08
C GLU A 39 -5.98 -9.59 14.13
N PRO A 40 -4.97 -10.06 14.86
CA PRO A 40 -4.29 -9.25 15.89
C PRO A 40 -3.81 -7.88 15.39
N GLU A 41 -3.28 -7.83 14.16
CA GLU A 41 -2.79 -6.62 13.48
C GLU A 41 -3.91 -5.61 13.28
N VAL A 42 -5.07 -6.07 12.80
CA VAL A 42 -6.26 -5.24 12.59
C VAL A 42 -6.78 -4.69 13.92
N LEU A 43 -6.83 -5.53 14.97
CA LEU A 43 -7.24 -5.10 16.31
C LEU A 43 -6.29 -4.07 16.92
N ARG A 44 -4.98 -4.22 16.69
CA ARG A 44 -3.96 -3.24 17.08
C ARG A 44 -4.18 -1.90 16.36
N LEU A 45 -4.25 -1.93 15.03
CA LEU A 45 -4.43 -0.75 14.19
C LEU A 45 -5.71 0.03 14.52
N ARG A 46 -6.82 -0.66 14.79
CA ARG A 46 -8.08 -0.01 15.23
C ARG A 46 -7.92 0.70 16.58
N ARG A 47 -7.19 0.13 17.54
CA ARG A 47 -6.90 0.79 18.84
C ARG A 47 -6.09 2.07 18.64
N GLN A 48 -5.25 2.11 17.61
CA GLN A 48 -4.46 3.27 17.21
C GLN A 48 -5.23 4.24 16.30
N ARG A 49 -6.53 3.99 16.06
CA ARG A 49 -7.39 4.76 15.15
C ARG A 49 -6.84 4.83 13.71
N ALA A 50 -6.05 3.85 13.30
CA ALA A 50 -5.55 3.78 11.95
C ALA A 50 -6.71 3.56 10.97
N HIS A 51 -6.55 4.10 9.76
CA HIS A 51 -7.50 3.97 8.68
C HIS A 51 -7.16 2.78 7.79
N PHE A 52 -8.18 2.20 7.16
CA PHE A 52 -8.05 1.02 6.30
C PHE A 52 -8.46 1.35 4.87
N TYR A 53 -8.04 2.52 4.38
CA TYR A 53 -8.40 3.04 3.06
C TYR A 53 -7.26 2.80 2.09
N TRP A 54 -7.04 1.54 1.72
CA TRP A 54 -5.91 1.14 0.89
C TRP A 54 -6.18 -0.12 0.07
N VAL A 55 -5.41 -0.27 -1.00
CA VAL A 55 -5.25 -1.49 -1.80
C VAL A 55 -3.76 -1.83 -1.78
N ALA A 56 -3.38 -3.05 -1.45
CA ALA A 56 -1.97 -3.39 -1.25
C ALA A 56 -1.65 -4.83 -1.65
N VAL A 57 -0.37 -5.09 -1.95
CA VAL A 57 0.12 -6.37 -2.45
C VAL A 57 1.42 -6.73 -1.74
N PRO A 58 1.54 -7.93 -1.14
CA PRO A 58 2.77 -8.36 -0.47
C PRO A 58 3.94 -8.41 -1.46
N LEU A 59 5.16 -8.26 -0.95
CA LEU A 59 6.37 -8.26 -1.76
C LEU A 59 7.29 -9.44 -1.40
N GLY A 60 7.83 -10.10 -2.43
CA GLY A 60 8.74 -11.23 -2.26
C GLY A 60 8.09 -12.40 -1.51
N SER A 61 8.85 -13.00 -0.59
CA SER A 61 8.38 -14.10 0.27
C SER A 61 7.76 -13.63 1.59
N PHE A 62 7.70 -12.31 1.84
CA PHE A 62 7.21 -11.76 3.09
C PHE A 62 5.69 -11.80 3.17
N SER A 63 5.17 -11.89 4.39
CA SER A 63 3.73 -11.75 4.59
C SER A 63 3.27 -10.31 4.31
N PHE A 64 1.99 -10.15 3.97
CA PHE A 64 1.38 -8.85 3.71
C PHE A 64 1.66 -7.83 4.82
N TRP A 65 1.56 -8.23 6.08
CA TRP A 65 1.76 -7.34 7.22
C TRP A 65 3.22 -6.92 7.43
N GLU A 66 4.17 -7.61 6.82
CA GLU A 66 5.60 -7.34 7.01
C GLU A 66 6.17 -6.43 5.92
N LEU A 67 5.87 -6.72 4.64
CA LEU A 67 6.37 -5.95 3.51
C LEU A 67 5.37 -5.97 2.34
N HIS A 68 4.93 -4.80 1.90
CA HIS A 68 3.99 -4.68 0.78
C HIS A 68 4.16 -3.38 0.00
N ALA A 69 3.73 -3.39 -1.26
CA ALA A 69 3.45 -2.18 -2.03
C ALA A 69 1.98 -1.80 -1.82
N GLY A 70 1.69 -0.50 -1.68
CA GLY A 70 0.36 -0.02 -1.33
C GLY A 70 -0.05 1.24 -2.09
N ALA A 71 -1.34 1.36 -2.33
CA ALA A 71 -2.04 2.59 -2.71
C ALA A 71 -2.94 3.00 -1.54
N VAL A 72 -2.59 4.10 -0.86
CA VAL A 72 -3.27 4.57 0.36
C VAL A 72 -4.04 5.86 0.05
N VAL A 73 -5.35 5.86 0.34
CA VAL A 73 -6.23 7.02 0.17
C VAL A 73 -6.16 7.89 1.42
N ASN A 74 -5.79 9.15 1.25
CA ASN A 74 -5.85 10.16 2.30
C ASN A 74 -7.32 10.53 2.57
N PRO A 75 -7.84 10.34 3.79
CA PRO A 75 -9.24 10.59 4.10
C PRO A 75 -9.64 12.08 4.09
N ASP A 76 -8.67 12.98 4.21
CA ASP A 76 -8.92 14.42 4.25
C ASP A 76 -8.99 15.02 2.85
N THR A 77 -8.09 14.57 1.96
CA THR A 77 -7.91 15.11 0.60
C THR A 77 -8.50 14.23 -0.49
N LEU A 78 -8.88 12.99 -0.20
CA LEU A 78 -9.31 11.96 -1.17
C LEU A 78 -8.24 11.59 -2.22
N ARG A 79 -7.00 12.05 -2.03
CA ARG A 79 -5.87 11.75 -2.90
C ARG A 79 -5.20 10.45 -2.49
N VAL A 80 -4.46 9.86 -3.43
CA VAL A 80 -3.83 8.55 -3.24
C VAL A 80 -2.31 8.72 -3.22
N ARG A 81 -1.65 8.10 -2.26
CA ARG A 81 -0.19 7.91 -2.28
C ARG A 81 0.13 6.47 -2.63
N LEU A 82 1.15 6.28 -3.45
CA LEU A 82 1.75 4.99 -3.70
C LEU A 82 2.97 4.83 -2.81
N GLY A 83 3.27 3.63 -2.36
CA GLY A 83 4.47 3.41 -1.58
C GLY A 83 4.80 1.96 -1.31
N ILE A 84 5.97 1.76 -0.70
CA ILE A 84 6.41 0.49 -0.13
C ILE A 84 6.42 0.65 1.38
N HIS A 85 5.84 -0.32 2.08
CA HIS A 85 5.56 -0.28 3.50
C HIS A 85 6.23 -1.48 4.17
N CYS A 86 6.94 -1.24 5.25
CA CYS A 86 7.58 -2.27 6.05
C CYS A 86 7.20 -2.12 7.52
N LEU A 87 6.77 -3.21 8.16
CA LEU A 87 6.55 -3.23 9.60
C LEU A 87 7.90 -3.15 10.31
N ALA A 88 8.08 -2.12 11.16
CA ALA A 88 9.38 -1.84 11.78
C ALA A 88 9.89 -2.95 12.71
N SER A 89 9.00 -3.82 13.21
CA SER A 89 9.38 -4.97 14.04
C SER A 89 9.80 -6.21 13.24
N ALA A 90 9.56 -6.25 11.93
CA ALA A 90 9.87 -7.39 11.07
C ALA A 90 11.30 -7.29 10.53
N ARG A 91 12.30 -7.71 11.32
CA ARG A 91 13.72 -7.53 10.99
C ARG A 91 14.12 -8.05 9.59
N PRO A 92 13.74 -9.26 9.17
CA PRO A 92 14.11 -9.75 7.83
C PRO A 92 13.50 -8.89 6.71
N ALA A 93 12.26 -8.43 6.89
CA ALA A 93 11.61 -7.52 5.95
C ALA A 93 12.28 -6.14 5.92
N CYS A 94 12.78 -5.65 7.06
CA CYS A 94 13.47 -4.37 7.14
C CYS A 94 14.80 -4.38 6.37
N GLU A 95 15.56 -5.47 6.42
CA GLU A 95 16.79 -5.61 5.65
C GLU A 95 16.52 -5.57 4.14
N ALA A 96 15.50 -6.31 3.70
CA ALA A 96 15.04 -6.30 2.30
C ALA A 96 14.45 -4.93 1.89
N PHE A 97 13.73 -4.27 2.78
CA PHE A 97 13.20 -2.92 2.57
C PHE A 97 14.31 -1.88 2.40
N GLU A 98 15.36 -1.94 3.21
CA GLU A 98 16.52 -1.04 3.08
C GLU A 98 17.28 -1.28 1.78
N SER A 99 17.33 -2.50 1.25
CA SER A 99 17.95 -2.76 -0.06
C SER A 99 17.21 -2.05 -1.21
N LEU A 100 15.92 -1.72 -1.05
CA LEU A 100 15.12 -1.00 -2.03
C LEU A 100 15.33 0.52 -2.00
N LYS A 101 16.10 1.06 -1.06
CA LYS A 101 16.26 2.52 -0.86
C LYS A 101 16.70 3.26 -2.13
N THR A 102 17.67 2.73 -2.85
CA THR A 102 18.16 3.36 -4.09
C THR A 102 17.09 3.36 -5.18
N LEU A 103 16.36 2.26 -5.34
CA LEU A 103 15.22 2.16 -6.25
C LEU A 103 14.15 3.19 -5.88
N CYS A 104 13.76 3.23 -4.61
CA CYS A 104 12.70 4.12 -4.13
C CYS A 104 13.04 5.59 -4.41
N ARG A 105 14.28 6.01 -4.13
CA ARG A 105 14.75 7.36 -4.46
C ARG A 105 14.72 7.64 -5.96
N ALA A 106 15.12 6.69 -6.79
CA ALA A 106 15.07 6.83 -8.24
C ALA A 106 13.64 6.95 -8.80
N GLN A 107 12.64 6.39 -8.09
CA GLN A 107 11.22 6.56 -8.41
C GLN A 107 10.61 7.82 -7.77
N GLY A 108 11.40 8.65 -7.09
CA GLY A 108 10.92 9.86 -6.42
C GLY A 108 10.08 9.59 -5.16
N LEU A 109 10.30 8.44 -4.50
CA LEU A 109 9.66 8.11 -3.23
C LEU A 109 10.48 8.67 -2.06
N GLU A 110 9.77 9.24 -1.09
CA GLU A 110 10.34 9.85 0.12
C GLU A 110 10.15 8.96 1.33
N ALA A 111 11.14 8.96 2.23
CA ALA A 111 11.06 8.21 3.48
C ALA A 111 10.04 8.87 4.42
N TYR A 112 9.16 8.04 4.98
CA TYR A 112 8.14 8.44 5.94
C TYR A 112 7.97 7.36 7.00
N TYR A 113 7.77 7.76 8.26
CA TYR A 113 7.44 6.82 9.33
C TYR A 113 6.00 7.05 9.80
N SER A 114 5.19 5.99 9.74
CA SER A 114 3.82 5.99 10.24
C SER A 114 3.81 5.45 11.67
N GLU A 115 3.85 6.34 12.66
CA GLU A 115 3.77 5.96 14.07
C GLU A 115 2.49 5.17 14.39
N ALA A 116 1.37 5.55 13.77
CA ALA A 116 0.08 4.89 13.98
C ALA A 116 0.07 3.44 13.48
N ALA A 117 0.79 3.15 12.38
CA ALA A 117 0.89 1.80 11.84
C ALA A 117 2.08 1.00 12.42
N GLY A 118 3.10 1.70 12.94
CA GLY A 118 4.38 1.12 13.30
C GLY A 118 5.21 0.76 12.07
N GLU A 119 5.06 1.52 10.98
CA GLU A 119 5.62 1.19 9.67
C GLU A 119 6.62 2.24 9.19
N SER A 120 7.74 1.78 8.67
CA SER A 120 8.64 2.56 7.81
C SER A 120 8.16 2.48 6.37
N GLN A 121 8.15 3.60 5.65
CA GLN A 121 7.57 3.69 4.32
C GLN A 121 8.45 4.50 3.38
N TYR A 122 8.44 4.14 2.10
CA TYR A 122 8.85 5.00 0.99
C TYR A 122 7.60 5.34 0.18
N VAL A 123 7.20 6.62 0.15
CA VAL A 123 5.92 7.05 -0.43
C VAL A 123 6.09 8.13 -1.49
N SER A 124 5.20 8.14 -2.47
CA SER A 124 5.12 9.15 -3.52
C SER A 124 4.45 10.44 -3.02
N SER A 125 4.46 11.45 -3.88
CA SER A 125 3.49 12.54 -3.81
C SER A 125 2.04 12.03 -3.97
N GLU A 126 1.08 12.88 -3.60
CA GLU A 126 -0.35 12.57 -3.70
C GLU A 126 -0.89 12.73 -5.12
N TYR A 127 -1.59 11.71 -5.61
CA TYR A 127 -2.29 11.70 -6.90
C TYR A 127 -3.79 11.92 -6.74
N LEU A 128 -4.39 12.68 -7.66
CA LEU A 128 -5.85 12.80 -7.74
C LEU A 128 -6.44 11.50 -8.30
N ALA A 129 -7.46 10.94 -7.63
CA ALA A 129 -8.20 9.76 -8.08
C ALA A 129 -9.58 10.14 -8.65
N GLU A 130 -9.61 11.15 -9.50
CA GLU A 130 -10.84 11.67 -10.10
C GLU A 130 -11.18 10.94 -11.40
N GLY A 131 -12.13 10.01 -11.32
CA GLY A 131 -12.66 9.29 -12.48
C GLY A 131 -11.83 8.08 -12.93
N PRO A 132 -12.32 7.33 -13.94
CA PRO A 132 -11.77 6.02 -14.30
C PRO A 132 -10.33 6.06 -14.83
N GLU A 133 -9.94 7.09 -15.57
CA GLU A 133 -8.58 7.21 -16.13
C GLU A 133 -7.53 7.43 -15.05
N ALA A 134 -7.83 8.31 -14.08
CA ALA A 134 -6.96 8.56 -12.95
C ALA A 134 -6.77 7.29 -12.10
N VAL A 135 -7.85 6.56 -11.82
CA VAL A 135 -7.81 5.27 -11.11
C VAL A 135 -6.95 4.26 -11.86
N ARG A 136 -7.07 4.15 -13.18
CA ARG A 136 -6.22 3.28 -14.01
C ARG A 136 -4.74 3.66 -13.95
N SER A 137 -4.44 4.95 -14.01
CA SER A 137 -3.06 5.45 -13.90
C SER A 137 -2.43 5.09 -12.54
N ILE A 138 -3.19 5.27 -11.44
CA ILE A 138 -2.74 4.90 -10.09
C ILE A 138 -2.53 3.39 -9.98
N ALA A 139 -3.45 2.57 -10.50
CA ALA A 139 -3.32 1.11 -10.51
C ALA A 139 -2.09 0.63 -11.30
N ALA A 140 -1.85 1.22 -12.49
CA ALA A 140 -0.65 0.94 -13.27
C ALA A 140 0.63 1.38 -12.54
N GLY A 141 0.59 2.52 -11.82
CA GLY A 141 1.68 2.96 -10.96
C GLY A 141 1.98 1.98 -9.82
N LEU A 142 0.95 1.46 -9.15
CA LEU A 142 1.09 0.43 -8.11
C LEU A 142 1.72 -0.84 -8.68
N TYR A 143 1.23 -1.32 -9.82
CA TYR A 143 1.78 -2.50 -10.49
C TYR A 143 3.25 -2.31 -10.88
N LYS A 144 3.59 -1.16 -11.49
CA LYS A 144 4.97 -0.82 -11.81
C LYS A 144 5.87 -0.81 -10.57
N LEU A 145 5.40 -0.21 -9.47
CA LEU A 145 6.15 -0.16 -8.22
C LEU A 145 6.38 -1.57 -7.66
N TYR A 146 5.34 -2.40 -7.65
CA TYR A 146 5.43 -3.80 -7.25
C TYR A 146 6.42 -4.59 -8.09
N ASP A 147 6.32 -4.51 -9.42
CA ASP A 147 7.17 -5.26 -10.36
C ASP A 147 8.65 -4.89 -10.18
N LEU A 148 8.94 -3.58 -10.12
CA LEU A 148 10.29 -3.08 -9.90
C LEU A 148 10.84 -3.48 -8.52
N ALA A 149 10.03 -3.35 -7.47
CA ALA A 149 10.43 -3.72 -6.12
C ALA A 149 10.73 -5.22 -6.05
N THR A 150 9.83 -6.06 -6.55
CA THR A 150 9.98 -7.52 -6.56
C THR A 150 11.24 -7.96 -7.29
N LYS A 151 11.56 -7.35 -8.44
CA LYS A 151 12.81 -7.62 -9.20
C LYS A 151 14.08 -7.12 -8.51
N SER A 152 13.95 -6.13 -7.62
CA SER A 152 15.08 -5.49 -6.93
C SER A 152 15.30 -6.02 -5.52
N LEU A 153 14.38 -6.84 -5.00
CA LEU A 153 14.53 -7.46 -3.69
C LEU A 153 15.67 -8.46 -3.72
N PHE A 154 16.69 -8.21 -2.91
CA PHE A 154 17.63 -9.24 -2.53
C PHE A 154 16.92 -10.18 -1.56
N VAL A 155 16.77 -11.44 -1.95
CA VAL A 155 16.34 -12.48 -1.00
C VAL A 155 17.56 -12.81 -0.16
N ALA A 156 17.52 -12.42 1.12
CA ALA A 156 18.53 -12.75 2.12
C ALA A 156 18.47 -14.24 2.50
#